data_AF-A0A7W0KHY2-F1
#
_entry.id   AF-A0A7W0KHY2-F1
#
_cell.length_a   1.000
_cell.length_b   1.000
_cell.length_c   1.000
_cell.angle_alpha   90.00
_cell.angle_beta   90.00
_cell.angle_gamma   90.00
#
_symmetry.space_group_name_H-M   'P 1'
#
loop_
_entity.id
_entity.type
_entity.pdbx_description
1 polymer ?
#
loop_
_entity_poly.entity_id
_entity_poly.type
_entity_poly.pdbx_seq_one_letter_code
_entity_poly.pdbx_strand_id
1 'polypeptide(L)'
;MENVDWEHRLALVWASIDDLDEEELRVALDSLVAELPEGDPVGPFEQGSAFDSTGHPDLAVERYRLALQLGLSGQRRRRAVIQLASSLRNLGAAEQSVALLTAELERGSDDGSADLDDAVRAFLALALTSVGRDRAAVSVALTALAPHLTRYSRSLAAYAGQLT
;
A
#
# COMPACT_ATOMS: atom_id res chain seq x y z
N MET A 1 6.15 21.70 16.02
CA MET A 1 7.60 21.51 15.84
C MET A 1 7.98 20.06 16.11
N GLU A 2 7.59 19.48 17.24
CA GLU A 2 7.86 18.08 17.63
C GLU A 2 7.40 17.04 16.59
N ASN A 3 6.19 17.19 16.02
CA ASN A 3 5.69 16.30 14.97
C ASN A 3 6.49 16.40 13.64
N VAL A 4 6.93 17.61 13.26
CA VAL A 4 7.72 17.80 12.02
C VAL A 4 9.11 17.18 12.16
N ASP A 5 9.70 17.26 13.35
CA ASP A 5 10.98 16.61 13.65
C ASP A 5 10.85 15.08 13.64
N TRP A 6 9.79 14.54 14.24
CA TRP A 6 9.52 13.10 14.23
C TRP A 6 9.34 12.55 12.80
N GLU A 7 8.52 13.21 11.97
CA GLU A 7 8.31 12.83 10.57
C GLU A 7 9.62 12.89 9.76
N HIS A 8 10.48 13.88 10.04
CA HIS A 8 11.78 13.97 9.39
C HIS A 8 12.71 12.82 9.80
N ARG A 9 12.78 12.48 11.09
CA ARG A 9 13.56 11.34 11.59
C ARG A 9 13.05 10.02 11.03
N LEU A 10 11.74 9.80 10.98
CA LEU A 10 11.13 8.65 10.34
C LEU A 10 11.53 8.55 8.86
N ALA A 11 11.44 9.65 8.12
CA ALA A 11 11.83 9.68 6.72
C ALA A 11 13.32 9.36 6.51
N LEU A 12 14.20 9.81 7.42
CA LEU A 12 15.62 9.48 7.37
C LEU A 12 15.87 7.98 7.60
N VAL A 13 15.17 7.35 8.55
CA VAL A 13 15.27 5.89 8.76
C VAL A 13 14.86 5.13 7.51
N TRP A 14 13.71 5.50 6.91
CA TRP A 14 13.25 4.87 5.67
C TRP A 14 14.17 5.12 4.48
N ALA A 15 14.84 6.28 4.41
CA ALA A 15 15.81 6.56 3.35
C ALA A 15 17.09 5.70 3.46
N SER A 16 17.36 5.14 4.64
CA SER A 16 18.51 4.27 4.91
C SER A 16 18.18 2.77 4.90
N ILE A 17 16.99 2.37 4.44
CA ILE A 17 16.55 0.96 4.44
C ILE A 17 17.56 0.01 3.75
N ASP A 18 18.18 0.45 2.66
CA ASP A 18 19.15 -0.39 1.91
C ASP A 18 20.51 -0.51 2.62
N ASP A 19 20.78 0.34 3.62
CA ASP A 19 22.02 0.38 4.39
C ASP A 19 21.90 -0.31 5.76
N LEU A 20 20.68 -0.65 6.19
CA LEU A 20 20.38 -1.27 7.48
C LEU A 20 20.03 -2.74 7.30
N ASP A 21 20.45 -3.59 8.25
CA ASP A 21 19.88 -4.93 8.33
C ASP A 21 18.45 -4.90 8.90
N GLU A 22 17.78 -6.06 8.87
CA GLU A 22 16.40 -6.19 9.35
C GLU A 22 16.25 -5.78 10.83
N GLU A 23 17.18 -6.19 11.69
CA GLU A 23 17.09 -5.91 13.13
C GLU A 23 17.35 -4.43 13.41
N GLU A 24 18.35 -3.85 12.73
CA GLU A 24 18.67 -2.42 12.82
C GLU A 24 17.48 -1.54 12.39
N LEU A 25 16.84 -1.87 11.26
CA LEU A 25 15.65 -1.15 10.79
C LEU A 25 14.50 -1.24 11.81
N ARG A 26 14.23 -2.45 12.32
CA ARG A 26 13.15 -2.67 13.30
C ARG A 26 13.41 -1.91 14.59
N VAL A 27 14.63 -1.95 15.13
CA VAL A 27 14.99 -1.22 16.36
C VAL A 27 14.87 0.29 16.19
N ALA A 28 15.30 0.83 15.03
CA ALA A 28 15.21 2.25 14.73
C ALA A 28 13.74 2.71 14.63
N LEU A 29 12.90 1.96 13.91
CA LEU A 29 11.47 2.26 13.80
C LEU A 29 10.74 2.08 15.13
N ASP A 30 10.99 1.00 15.87
CA ASP A 30 10.34 0.77 17.17
C ASP A 30 10.69 1.86 18.19
N SER A 31 11.92 2.39 18.14
CA SER A 31 12.34 3.52 18.97
C SER A 31 11.53 4.79 18.65
N LEU A 32 11.30 5.09 17.36
CA LEU A 32 10.46 6.21 16.94
C LEU A 32 8.98 5.98 17.28
N VAL A 33 8.49 4.75 17.12
CA VAL A 33 7.11 4.39 17.46
C VAL A 33 6.84 4.53 18.96
N ALA A 34 7.83 4.24 19.82
CA ALA A 34 7.70 4.41 21.27
C ALA A 34 7.55 5.88 21.72
N GLU A 35 7.88 6.85 20.86
CA GLU A 35 7.65 8.28 21.11
C GLU A 35 6.21 8.71 20.81
N LEU A 36 5.43 7.89 20.08
CA LEU A 36 4.04 8.20 19.75
C LEU A 36 3.13 7.99 20.98
N PRO A 37 1.97 8.69 21.04
CA PRO A 37 0.95 8.41 22.05
C PRO A 37 0.53 6.94 22.04
N GLU A 38 0.19 6.41 23.22
CA GLU A 38 -0.34 5.06 23.33
C GLU A 38 -1.60 4.89 22.46
N GLY A 39 -1.59 3.87 21.60
CA GLY A 39 -2.69 3.60 20.67
C GLY A 39 -2.69 4.45 19.40
N ASP A 40 -1.64 5.24 19.12
CA ASP A 40 -1.51 5.95 17.86
C ASP A 40 -1.46 4.95 16.68
N PRO A 41 -2.34 5.07 15.67
CA PRO A 41 -2.41 4.14 14.55
C PRO A 41 -1.16 4.14 13.65
N VAL A 42 -0.34 5.19 13.69
CA VAL A 42 0.90 5.28 12.90
C VAL A 42 1.92 4.25 13.37
N GLY A 43 1.98 3.96 14.68
CA GLY A 43 2.90 2.98 15.25
C GLY A 43 2.83 1.60 14.57
N PRO A 44 1.68 0.90 14.62
CA PRO A 44 1.53 -0.38 13.95
C PRO A 44 1.62 -0.28 12.43
N PHE A 45 1.33 0.87 11.81
CA PHE A 45 1.53 1.04 10.37
C PHE A 45 3.02 0.99 9.97
N GLU A 46 3.87 1.74 10.68
CA GLU A 46 5.31 1.76 10.40
C GLU A 46 5.94 0.40 10.73
N GLN A 47 5.49 -0.29 11.79
CA GLN A 47 5.95 -1.65 12.11
C GLN A 47 5.53 -2.69 11.08
N GLY A 48 4.29 -2.60 10.57
CA GLY A 48 3.85 -3.45 9.46
C GLY A 48 4.72 -3.25 8.22
N SER A 49 5.07 -1.99 7.94
CA SER A 49 5.96 -1.62 6.84
C SER A 49 7.40 -2.10 7.04
N ALA A 50 7.88 -2.14 8.28
CA ALA A 50 9.20 -2.71 8.57
C ALA A 50 9.21 -4.21 8.24
N PHE A 51 8.18 -4.94 8.67
CA PHE A 51 8.08 -6.38 8.45
C PHE A 51 7.92 -6.74 6.97
N ASP A 52 7.05 -6.08 6.21
CA ASP A 52 6.86 -6.43 4.80
C ASP A 52 8.10 -6.11 3.93
N SER A 53 8.76 -4.98 4.22
CA SER A 53 9.97 -4.55 3.52
C SER A 53 11.18 -5.45 3.80
N THR A 54 11.17 -6.17 4.93
CA THR A 54 12.24 -7.10 5.34
C THR A 54 11.87 -8.57 5.10
N GLY A 55 10.77 -8.84 4.39
CA GLY A 55 10.42 -10.19 3.95
C GLY A 55 9.56 -11.00 4.92
N HIS A 56 8.90 -10.35 5.89
CA HIS A 56 8.00 -10.98 6.87
C HIS A 56 6.54 -10.54 6.70
N PRO A 57 5.90 -10.83 5.54
CA PRO A 57 4.52 -10.43 5.30
C PRO A 57 3.53 -11.07 6.29
N ASP A 58 3.86 -12.22 6.87
CA ASP A 58 3.08 -12.90 7.90
C ASP A 58 2.95 -12.07 9.18
N LEU A 59 4.03 -11.37 9.56
CA LEU A 59 4.03 -10.45 10.69
C LEU A 59 3.40 -9.10 10.33
N ALA A 60 3.58 -8.63 9.09
CA ALA A 60 3.08 -7.34 8.63
C ALA A 60 1.54 -7.26 8.63
N VAL A 61 0.85 -8.34 8.24
CA VAL A 61 -0.61 -8.37 8.08
C VAL A 61 -1.34 -7.93 9.36
N GLU A 62 -0.96 -8.47 10.51
CA GLU A 62 -1.63 -8.15 11.78
C GLU A 62 -1.37 -6.71 12.22
N ARG A 63 -0.18 -6.17 11.93
CA ARG A 63 0.14 -4.76 12.23
C ARG A 63 -0.67 -3.81 11.36
N TYR A 64 -0.79 -4.06 10.06
CA TYR A 64 -1.65 -3.24 9.20
C TYR A 64 -3.12 -3.29 9.60
N ARG A 65 -3.64 -4.48 9.93
CA ARG A 65 -5.02 -4.62 10.42
C ARG A 65 -5.24 -3.80 11.69
N LEU A 66 -4.30 -3.85 12.64
CA LEU A 66 -4.36 -3.06 13.85
C LEU A 66 -4.34 -1.55 13.56
N ALA A 67 -3.44 -1.08 12.69
CA ALA A 67 -3.38 0.33 12.30
C ALA A 67 -4.71 0.82 11.71
N LEU A 68 -5.30 0.05 10.80
CA LEU A 68 -6.61 0.35 10.21
C LEU A 68 -7.73 0.33 11.26
N GLN A 69 -7.71 -0.62 12.19
CA GLN A 69 -8.68 -0.71 13.29
C GLN A 69 -8.60 0.47 14.24
N LEU A 70 -7.39 0.97 14.53
CA LEU A 70 -7.14 2.15 15.36
C LEU A 70 -7.48 3.47 14.64
N GLY A 71 -7.96 3.40 13.40
CA GLY A 71 -8.45 4.57 12.67
C GLY A 71 -7.37 5.32 11.90
N LEU A 72 -6.31 4.64 11.43
CA LEU A 72 -5.36 5.22 10.50
C LEU A 72 -6.11 5.91 9.34
N SER A 73 -5.70 7.14 9.03
CA SER A 73 -6.41 8.01 8.09
C SER A 73 -5.48 8.62 7.04
N GLY A 74 -6.09 9.32 6.06
CA GLY A 74 -5.37 9.99 4.98
C GLY A 74 -4.51 9.05 4.14
N GLN A 75 -3.39 9.59 3.64
CA GLN A 75 -2.50 8.86 2.75
C GLN A 75 -1.89 7.60 3.38
N ARG A 76 -1.53 7.64 4.68
CA ARG A 76 -1.01 6.45 5.40
C ARG A 76 -2.01 5.31 5.42
N ARG A 77 -3.31 5.58 5.59
CA ARG A 77 -4.35 4.56 5.50
C ARG A 77 -4.33 3.84 4.16
N ARG A 78 -4.30 4.60 3.07
CA ARG A 78 -4.34 4.02 1.73
C ARG A 78 -3.09 3.19 1.43
N ARG A 79 -1.92 3.66 1.88
CA ARG A 79 -0.68 2.88 1.88
C ARG A 79 -0.83 1.57 2.65
N ALA A 80 -1.37 1.62 3.87
CA ALA A 80 -1.60 0.42 4.69
C ALA A 80 -2.51 -0.60 4.00
N VAL A 81 -3.56 -0.16 3.30
CA VAL A 81 -4.43 -1.07 2.52
C VAL A 81 -3.66 -1.72 1.35
N ILE A 82 -2.88 -0.94 0.61
CA ILE A 82 -2.06 -1.45 -0.51
C ILE A 82 -1.04 -2.48 0.00
N GLN A 83 -0.31 -2.15 1.06
CA GLN A 83 0.73 -3.01 1.64
C GLN A 83 0.15 -4.27 2.28
N LEU A 84 -0.98 -4.15 2.99
CA LEU A 84 -1.73 -5.30 3.51
C LEU A 84 -2.18 -6.23 2.39
N ALA A 85 -2.75 -5.68 1.31
CA ALA A 85 -3.19 -6.47 0.18
C ALA A 85 -2.02 -7.20 -0.51
N SER A 86 -0.89 -6.50 -0.72
CA SER A 86 0.33 -7.10 -1.25
C SER A 86 0.86 -8.22 -0.37
N SER A 87 0.91 -8.03 0.94
CA SER A 87 1.32 -9.04 1.92
C SER A 87 0.41 -10.27 1.88
N LEU A 88 -0.91 -10.07 1.87
CA LEU A 88 -1.88 -11.16 1.74
C LEU A 88 -1.72 -11.95 0.45
N ARG A 89 -1.45 -11.27 -0.68
CA ARG A 89 -1.17 -11.92 -1.96
C ARG A 89 0.08 -12.80 -1.88
N ASN A 90 1.16 -12.31 -1.28
CA ASN A 90 2.40 -13.08 -1.11
C ASN A 90 2.20 -14.31 -0.21
N LEU A 91 1.27 -14.24 0.74
CA LEU A 91 0.89 -15.36 1.62
C LEU A 91 -0.15 -16.31 0.99
N GLY A 92 -0.50 -16.13 -0.30
CA GLY A 92 -1.46 -16.98 -1.01
C GLY A 92 -2.93 -16.62 -0.77
N ALA A 93 -3.23 -15.57 0.00
CA ALA A 93 -4.58 -15.05 0.23
C ALA A 93 -4.99 -14.02 -0.84
N ALA A 94 -4.75 -14.32 -2.11
CA ALA A 94 -4.93 -13.38 -3.23
C ALA A 94 -6.37 -12.88 -3.40
N GLU A 95 -7.39 -13.70 -3.11
CA GLU A 95 -8.80 -13.26 -3.15
C GLU A 95 -9.09 -12.14 -2.13
N GLN A 96 -8.48 -12.20 -0.94
CA GLN A 96 -8.62 -11.11 0.03
C GLN A 96 -7.92 -9.85 -0.45
N SER A 97 -6.76 -9.99 -1.10
CA SER A 97 -6.07 -8.86 -1.75
C SER A 97 -6.94 -8.20 -2.81
N VAL A 98 -7.62 -8.97 -3.65
CA VAL A 98 -8.57 -8.44 -4.66
C VAL A 98 -9.69 -7.67 -3.96
N ALA A 99 -10.33 -8.27 -2.96
CA ALA A 99 -11.44 -7.64 -2.24
C ALA A 99 -11.05 -6.30 -1.61
N LEU A 100 -9.90 -6.23 -0.93
CA LEU A 100 -9.40 -5.01 -0.30
C LEU A 100 -9.14 -3.90 -1.33
N LEU A 101 -8.46 -4.23 -2.42
CA LEU A 101 -8.07 -3.25 -3.44
C LEU A 101 -9.25 -2.79 -4.29
N THR A 102 -10.24 -3.66 -4.54
CA THR A 102 -11.50 -3.27 -5.16
C THR A 102 -12.27 -2.29 -4.27
N ALA A 103 -12.42 -2.60 -2.98
CA ALA A 103 -13.10 -1.72 -2.04
C ALA A 103 -12.38 -0.36 -1.89
N GLU A 104 -11.05 -0.36 -1.90
CA GLU A 104 -10.24 0.88 -1.84
C GLU A 104 -10.35 1.71 -3.12
N LEU A 105 -10.50 1.06 -4.28
CA LEU A 105 -10.76 1.74 -5.55
C LEU A 105 -12.16 2.38 -5.55
N GLU A 106 -13.18 1.67 -5.04
CA GLU A 106 -14.56 2.15 -4.93
C GLU A 106 -14.72 3.29 -3.92
N ARG A 107 -13.94 3.26 -2.83
CA ARG A 107 -13.89 4.34 -1.82
C ARG A 107 -13.47 5.68 -2.41
N GLY A 108 -12.67 5.67 -3.48
CA GLY A 108 -12.08 6.87 -4.06
C GLY A 108 -10.98 7.48 -3.20
N SER A 109 -10.54 8.68 -3.58
CA SER A 109 -9.33 9.33 -3.06
C SER A 109 -9.56 10.75 -2.56
N ASP A 110 -10.79 11.06 -2.13
CA ASP A 110 -11.21 12.39 -1.68
C ASP A 110 -10.50 12.83 -0.37
N ASP A 111 -9.80 11.90 0.30
CA ASP A 111 -9.00 12.14 1.50
C ASP A 111 -7.57 12.65 1.21
N GLY A 112 -7.32 13.11 -0.03
CA GLY A 112 -6.03 13.67 -0.44
C GLY A 112 -4.99 12.62 -0.86
N SER A 113 -5.39 11.36 -1.04
CA SER A 113 -4.50 10.25 -1.42
C SER A 113 -4.53 9.92 -2.92
N ALA A 114 -4.93 10.89 -3.76
CA ALA A 114 -5.11 10.71 -5.21
C ALA A 114 -3.81 10.35 -5.94
N ASP A 115 -2.64 10.64 -5.38
CA ASP A 115 -1.35 10.24 -5.92
C ASP A 115 -1.13 8.71 -5.87
N LEU A 116 -1.91 7.98 -5.06
CA LEU A 116 -1.87 6.53 -4.92
C LEU A 116 -2.90 5.79 -5.80
N ASP A 117 -3.69 6.50 -6.61
CA ASP A 117 -4.74 5.91 -7.44
C ASP A 117 -4.22 4.86 -8.43
N ASP A 118 -3.07 5.15 -9.05
CA ASP A 118 -2.43 4.22 -9.98
C ASP A 118 -1.79 3.05 -9.24
N ALA A 119 -1.29 3.27 -8.02
CA ALA A 119 -0.77 2.21 -7.17
C ALA A 119 -1.87 1.21 -6.80
N VAL A 120 -3.05 1.68 -6.37
CA VAL A 120 -4.20 0.79 -6.09
C VAL A 120 -4.55 -0.05 -7.32
N ARG A 121 -4.62 0.56 -8.52
CA ARG A 121 -4.92 -0.15 -9.77
C ARG A 121 -3.84 -1.15 -10.15
N ALA A 122 -2.56 -0.79 -10.00
CA ALA A 122 -1.44 -1.69 -10.29
C ALA A 122 -1.44 -2.92 -9.37
N PHE A 123 -1.59 -2.72 -8.06
CA PHE A 123 -1.67 -3.83 -7.11
C PHE A 123 -2.95 -4.65 -7.30
N LEU A 124 -4.07 -4.03 -7.70
CA LEU A 124 -5.30 -4.77 -8.02
C LEU A 124 -5.09 -5.67 -9.24
N ALA A 125 -4.44 -5.17 -10.29
CA ALA A 125 -4.11 -5.98 -11.46
C ALA A 125 -3.23 -7.18 -11.07
N LEU A 126 -2.22 -6.97 -10.22
CA LEU A 126 -1.36 -8.03 -9.68
C LEU A 126 -2.12 -9.06 -8.82
N ALA A 127 -3.11 -8.63 -8.05
CA ALA A 127 -3.96 -9.52 -7.26
C ALA A 127 -4.89 -10.34 -8.17
N LEU A 128 -5.47 -9.70 -9.20
CA LEU A 128 -6.35 -10.33 -10.18
C LEU A 128 -5.63 -11.41 -11.00
N THR A 129 -4.38 -11.19 -11.41
CA THR A 129 -3.59 -12.24 -12.09
C THR A 129 -3.33 -13.44 -11.18
N SER A 130 -3.10 -13.19 -9.88
CA SER A 130 -2.85 -14.25 -8.90
C SER A 130 -4.07 -15.17 -8.69
N VAL A 131 -5.27 -14.72 -9.05
CA VAL A 131 -6.52 -15.51 -9.03
C VAL A 131 -7.02 -15.90 -10.43
N GLY A 132 -6.17 -15.78 -11.46
CA GLY A 132 -6.48 -16.18 -12.85
C GLY A 132 -7.47 -15.27 -13.59
N ARG A 133 -7.68 -14.04 -13.11
CA ARG A 133 -8.57 -13.03 -13.73
C ARG A 133 -7.80 -12.08 -14.65
N ASP A 134 -6.97 -12.65 -15.53
CA ASP A 134 -5.97 -11.92 -16.30
C ASP A 134 -6.56 -10.83 -17.21
N ARG A 135 -7.70 -11.09 -17.86
CA ARG A 135 -8.36 -10.08 -18.70
C ARG A 135 -8.78 -8.84 -17.90
N ALA A 136 -9.36 -9.06 -16.71
CA ALA A 136 -9.71 -7.98 -15.81
C ALA A 136 -8.46 -7.24 -15.30
N ALA A 137 -7.38 -7.98 -14.99
CA ALA A 137 -6.10 -7.36 -14.62
C ALA A 137 -5.55 -6.44 -15.72
N VAL A 138 -5.53 -6.90 -16.97
CA VAL A 138 -5.08 -6.09 -18.12
C VAL A 138 -6.00 -4.88 -18.31
N SER A 139 -7.33 -5.05 -18.17
CA SER A 139 -8.26 -3.92 -18.21
C SER A 139 -7.91 -2.83 -17.19
N VAL A 140 -7.70 -3.22 -15.93
CA VAL A 140 -7.35 -2.29 -14.84
C VAL A 140 -6.02 -1.59 -15.13
N ALA A 141 -4.99 -2.33 -15.53
CA ALA A 141 -3.67 -1.78 -15.81
C ALA A 141 -3.67 -0.82 -17.01
N LEU A 142 -4.34 -1.17 -18.11
CA LEU A 142 -4.44 -0.30 -19.29
C LEU A 142 -5.29 0.95 -19.03
N THR A 143 -6.32 0.83 -18.19
CA THR A 143 -7.12 1.98 -17.73
C THR A 143 -6.26 2.96 -16.94
N ALA A 144 -5.39 2.47 -16.05
CA ALA A 144 -4.44 3.30 -15.30
C ALA A 144 -3.37 3.91 -16.20
N LEU A 145 -2.87 3.18 -17.21
CA LEU A 145 -1.83 3.67 -18.11
C LEU A 145 -2.31 4.73 -19.10
N ALA A 146 -3.56 4.64 -19.57
CA ALA A 146 -4.07 5.46 -20.67
C ALA A 146 -3.92 6.99 -20.46
N PRO A 147 -4.18 7.58 -19.28
CA PRO A 147 -3.97 9.02 -19.03
C PRO A 147 -2.52 9.47 -19.16
N HIS A 148 -1.55 8.58 -18.98
CA HIS A 148 -0.11 8.89 -19.03
C HIS A 148 0.46 8.91 -20.46
N LEU A 149 -0.31 8.45 -21.45
CA LEU A 149 0.16 8.37 -22.83
C LEU A 149 -0.01 9.69 -23.60
N THR A 150 1.07 10.15 -24.23
CA THR A 150 1.04 11.34 -25.11
C THR A 150 0.24 11.11 -26.41
N ARG A 151 0.07 9.85 -26.83
CA ARG A 151 -0.72 9.43 -27.99
C ARG A 151 -1.50 8.15 -27.68
N TYR A 152 -2.58 7.91 -28.41
CA TYR A 152 -3.42 6.71 -28.29
C TYR A 152 -4.17 6.52 -26.96
N SER A 153 -4.14 7.51 -26.06
CA SER A 153 -4.86 7.47 -24.76
C SER A 153 -6.33 7.03 -24.90
N ARG A 154 -7.10 7.69 -25.77
CA ARG A 154 -8.52 7.32 -26.02
C ARG A 154 -8.68 5.90 -26.54
N SER A 155 -7.84 5.48 -27.47
CA SER A 155 -7.91 4.12 -28.04
C SER A 155 -7.57 3.07 -27.00
N LEU A 156 -6.55 3.31 -26.17
CA LEU A 156 -6.17 2.38 -25.11
C LEU A 156 -7.27 2.27 -24.05
N ALA A 157 -7.87 3.37 -23.63
CA ALA A 157 -9.01 3.37 -22.72
C ALA A 157 -10.21 2.58 -23.30
N ALA A 158 -10.48 2.73 -24.60
CA ALA A 158 -11.53 1.96 -25.27
C ALA A 158 -11.23 0.45 -25.30
N TYR A 159 -9.98 0.05 -25.57
CA TYR A 159 -9.58 -1.35 -25.53
C TYR A 159 -9.61 -1.93 -24.12
N ALA A 160 -9.21 -1.15 -23.11
CA ALA A 160 -9.30 -1.57 -21.72
C ALA A 160 -10.75 -1.92 -21.33
N GLY A 161 -11.73 -1.11 -21.74
CA GLY A 161 -13.16 -1.37 -21.52
C GLY A 161 -13.75 -2.59 -22.26
N GLN A 162 -13.02 -3.20 -23.20
CA GLN A 162 -13.44 -4.43 -23.89
C GLN A 162 -12.93 -5.72 -23.20
N LEU A 163 -12.14 -5.57 -22.14
CA LEU A 163 -11.51 -6.69 -21.43
C LEU A 163 -12.25 -7.10 -20.14
N THR A 164 -13.20 -6.29 -19.67
CA THR A 164 -14.12 -6.55 -18.54
C THR A 164 -15.33 -7.35 -18.99
#